data_AF-A0A2V2SKU3-F1
#
_entry.id   AF-A0A2V2SKU3-F1
#
_cell.length_a   1.000
_cell.length_b   1.000
_cell.length_c   1.000
_cell.angle_alpha   90.00
_cell.angle_beta   90.00
_cell.angle_gamma   90.00
#
_symmetry.space_group_name_H-M   'P 1'
#
loop_
_entity.id
_entity.type
_entity.pdbx_description
1 polymer ?
#
loop_
_entity_poly.entity_id
_entity_poly.type
_entity_poly.pdbx_seq_one_letter_code
_entity_poly.pdbx_strand_id
1 'polypeptide(L)'
;MQRMPATLFFQPPMECKEVKYVDRLPRGADWQYEIKFDGYRCLAIKQKNEVELYSRRGHPFNQFLSLNKALLEQPPKSFILDGEIVALDSVSFVLVDTLESLSLENTREEICSAELGMAPAAA
;
A
#
# COMPACT_ATOMS: atom_id res chain seq x y z
N MET A 1 -0.96 26.69 -11.17
CA MET A 1 -1.45 25.91 -12.33
C MET A 1 -0.82 24.53 -12.24
N GLN A 2 -1.52 23.58 -11.62
CA GLN A 2 -1.03 22.22 -11.39
C GLN A 2 -1.16 21.43 -12.69
N ARG A 3 -0.01 21.09 -13.27
CA ARG A 3 0.10 20.49 -14.60
C ARG A 3 0.04 18.98 -14.41
N MET A 4 -1.10 18.35 -14.69
CA MET A 4 -1.23 16.89 -14.73
C MET A 4 -0.55 16.36 -16.00
N PRO A 5 0.49 15.51 -15.96
CA PRO A 5 1.08 14.96 -17.17
C PRO A 5 0.88 13.44 -17.29
N ALA A 6 0.85 13.03 -18.57
CA ALA A 6 0.56 11.69 -19.10
C ALA A 6 -0.88 11.21 -18.84
N THR A 7 -1.56 10.80 -19.91
CA THR A 7 -2.96 10.35 -19.92
C THR A 7 -3.12 9.07 -19.09
N LEU A 8 -3.09 9.24 -17.77
CA LEU A 8 -3.57 8.26 -16.81
C LEU A 8 -5.08 8.40 -16.86
N PHE A 9 -5.73 7.41 -17.47
CA PHE A 9 -7.18 7.35 -17.42
C PHE A 9 -7.58 7.14 -15.97
N PHE A 10 -8.49 7.99 -15.49
CA PHE A 10 -9.04 7.87 -14.15
C PHE A 10 -9.74 6.51 -14.06
N GLN A 11 -9.10 5.56 -13.39
CA GLN A 11 -9.76 4.37 -12.92
C GLN A 11 -10.39 4.75 -11.58
N PRO A 12 -11.73 4.80 -11.48
CA PRO A 12 -12.36 5.06 -10.20
C PRO A 12 -11.84 4.03 -9.18
N PRO A 13 -11.60 4.44 -7.93
CA PRO A 13 -11.09 3.54 -6.90
C PRO A 13 -11.96 2.28 -6.89
N MET A 14 -11.34 1.11 -6.96
CA MET A 14 -12.06 -0.15 -6.80
C MET A 14 -12.54 -0.22 -5.35
N GLU A 15 -13.70 0.35 -5.06
CA GLU A 15 -14.29 0.28 -3.73
C GLU A 15 -14.82 -1.13 -3.52
N CYS A 16 -14.29 -1.82 -2.51
CA CYS A 16 -14.90 -3.04 -2.03
C CYS A 16 -16.34 -2.71 -1.59
N LYS A 17 -17.30 -3.21 -2.36
CA LYS A 17 -18.68 -3.22 -1.90
C LYS A 17 -18.77 -4.19 -0.74
N GLU A 18 -19.44 -3.76 0.33
CA GLU A 18 -19.77 -4.66 1.41
C GLU A 18 -20.65 -5.79 0.85
N VAL A 19 -20.13 -7.01 0.93
CA VAL A 19 -20.89 -8.20 0.54
C VAL A 19 -21.51 -8.75 1.81
N LYS A 20 -22.85 -8.78 1.85
CA LYS A 20 -23.58 -9.53 2.87
C LYS A 20 -23.13 -10.99 2.83
N TYR A 21 -22.95 -11.60 3.99
CA TYR A 21 -22.50 -12.98 4.18
C TYR A 21 -22.85 -13.92 3.01
N VAL A 22 -21.83 -14.52 2.40
CA VAL A 22 -21.98 -15.52 1.34
C VAL A 22 -21.55 -16.88 1.86
N ASP A 23 -22.38 -17.90 1.62
CA ASP A 23 -22.08 -19.28 2.07
C ASP A 23 -20.84 -19.87 1.38
N ARG A 24 -20.49 -19.39 0.18
CA ARG A 24 -19.32 -19.82 -0.58
C ARG A 24 -18.72 -18.67 -1.38
N LEU A 25 -17.40 -18.67 -1.45
CA LEU A 25 -16.68 -17.77 -2.35
C LEU A 25 -16.98 -18.11 -3.82
N PRO A 26 -17.13 -17.10 -4.69
CA PRO A 26 -17.40 -17.30 -6.10
C PRO A 26 -16.20 -17.92 -6.81
N ARG A 27 -16.44 -18.88 -7.72
CA ARG A 27 -15.39 -19.63 -8.42
C ARG A 27 -15.50 -19.44 -9.93
N GLY A 28 -14.39 -19.58 -10.65
CA GLY A 28 -14.35 -19.51 -12.10
C GLY A 28 -13.13 -18.75 -12.60
N ALA A 29 -12.90 -18.75 -13.91
CA ALA A 29 -11.79 -18.05 -14.55
C ALA A 29 -11.90 -16.50 -14.41
N ASP A 30 -13.12 -16.00 -14.17
CA ASP A 30 -13.39 -14.57 -14.02
C ASP A 30 -13.08 -14.03 -12.61
N TRP A 31 -12.65 -14.89 -11.68
CA TRP A 31 -12.43 -14.54 -10.28
C TRP A 31 -10.95 -14.61 -9.89
N GLN A 32 -10.46 -13.52 -9.31
CA GLN A 32 -9.16 -13.45 -8.64
C GLN A 32 -9.37 -13.15 -7.16
N TYR A 33 -8.43 -13.61 -6.33
CA TYR A 33 -8.49 -13.48 -4.88
C TYR A 33 -7.29 -12.69 -4.39
N GLU A 34 -7.55 -11.69 -3.56
CA GLU A 34 -6.53 -10.87 -2.90
C GLU A 34 -6.75 -10.91 -1.39
N ILE A 35 -5.67 -10.75 -0.62
CA ILE A 35 -5.75 -10.64 0.83
C ILE A 35 -6.37 -9.30 1.16
N LYS A 36 -7.42 -9.29 1.99
CA LYS A 36 -7.93 -8.06 2.56
C LYS A 36 -7.01 -7.63 3.69
N PHE A 37 -6.23 -6.58 3.45
CA PHE A 37 -5.49 -5.90 4.49
C PHE A 37 -6.38 -4.93 5.28
N ASP A 38 -5.95 -4.58 6.49
CA ASP A 38 -6.61 -3.60 7.35
C ASP A 38 -5.65 -2.45 7.64
N GLY A 39 -5.70 -1.37 6.86
CA GLY A 39 -4.71 -0.31 6.92
C GLY A 39 -5.26 1.01 6.40
N TYR A 40 -4.37 1.80 5.77
CA TYR A 40 -4.77 3.01 5.07
C TYR A 40 -4.69 2.83 3.56
N ARG A 41 -5.85 2.79 2.92
CA ARG A 41 -5.92 2.88 1.46
C ARG A 41 -5.23 4.14 0.94
N CYS A 42 -4.32 3.93 0.00
CA CYS A 42 -3.49 4.96 -0.58
C CYS A 42 -3.36 4.79 -2.10
N LEU A 43 -3.51 5.91 -2.82
CA LEU A 43 -3.16 6.02 -4.22
C LEU A 43 -1.77 6.64 -4.33
N ALA A 44 -0.80 5.87 -4.85
CA ALA A 44 0.56 6.35 -5.09
C ALA A 44 0.74 6.71 -6.56
N ILE A 45 1.13 7.96 -6.82
CA ILE A 45 1.39 8.48 -8.15
C ILE A 45 2.88 8.79 -8.25
N LYS A 46 3.61 8.04 -9.06
CA LYS A 46 5.00 8.34 -9.40
C LYS A 46 5.06 9.03 -10.75
N GLN A 47 5.82 10.12 -10.81
CA GLN A 47 6.18 10.79 -12.05
C GLN A 47 7.67 11.15 -12.04
N LYS A 48 8.45 10.40 -12.82
CA LYS A 48 9.91 10.52 -12.89
C LYS A 48 10.55 10.39 -11.50
N ASN A 49 10.87 11.54 -10.89
CA ASN A 49 11.60 11.65 -9.62
C ASN A 49 10.71 12.20 -8.50
N GLU A 50 9.40 12.26 -8.71
CA GLU A 50 8.42 12.72 -7.73
C GLU A 50 7.41 11.61 -7.45
N VAL A 51 7.03 11.48 -6.19
CA VAL A 51 5.98 10.59 -5.71
C VAL A 51 5.00 11.41 -4.89
N GLU A 52 3.72 11.25 -5.20
CA GLU A 52 2.61 11.82 -4.44
C GLU A 52 1.69 10.70 -3.96
N LEU A 53 1.35 10.73 -2.68
CA LEU A 53 0.41 9.83 -2.03
C LEU A 53 -0.89 10.55 -1.74
N TYR A 54 -2.01 9.88 -2.02
CA TYR A 54 -3.35 10.37 -1.73
C TYR A 54 -4.14 9.34 -0.92
N SER A 55 -4.77 9.76 0.17
CA SER A 55 -5.67 8.90 0.95
C SER A 55 -6.94 8.55 0.18
N ARG A 56 -7.75 7.62 0.70
CA ARG A 56 -9.08 7.27 0.16
C ARG A 56 -9.97 8.48 -0.17
N ARG A 57 -9.87 9.58 0.59
CA ARG A 57 -10.67 10.81 0.39
C ARG A 57 -10.00 11.84 -0.53
N GLY A 58 -8.86 11.50 -1.14
CA GLY A 58 -8.12 12.39 -2.04
C GLY A 58 -7.28 13.46 -1.33
N HIS A 59 -7.07 13.33 -0.01
CA HIS A 59 -6.18 14.24 0.71
C HIS A 59 -4.71 13.80 0.55
N PRO A 60 -3.77 14.74 0.38
CA PRO A 60 -2.34 14.43 0.38
C PRO A 60 -1.95 13.63 1.63
N PHE A 61 -1.20 12.55 1.43
CA PHE A 61 -0.86 11.56 2.47
C PHE A 61 0.63 11.19 2.45
N ASN A 62 1.48 12.17 2.20
CA ASN A 62 2.93 12.02 1.98
C ASN A 62 3.78 11.87 3.26
N GLN A 63 3.17 11.56 4.39
CA GLN A 63 3.83 11.46 5.70
C GLN A 63 4.77 10.25 5.84
N PHE A 64 4.66 9.25 4.97
CA PHE A 64 5.48 8.03 5.00
C PHE A 64 6.74 8.18 4.12
N LEU A 65 7.80 8.80 4.67
CA LEU A 65 9.03 9.09 3.93
C LEU A 65 9.74 7.83 3.39
N SER A 66 9.76 6.75 4.16
CA SER A 66 10.32 5.45 3.75
C SER A 66 9.57 4.86 2.55
N LEU A 67 8.23 4.94 2.56
CA LEU A 67 7.41 4.50 1.44
C LEU A 67 7.67 5.35 0.18
N ASN A 68 7.78 6.68 0.32
CA ASN A 68 8.11 7.56 -0.81
C ASN A 68 9.44 7.19 -1.46
N LYS A 69 10.48 6.91 -0.65
CA LYS A 69 11.79 6.45 -1.15
C LYS A 69 11.69 5.12 -1.89
N ALA A 70 11.03 4.12 -1.29
CA ALA A 70 10.85 2.81 -1.90
C ALA A 70 10.09 2.87 -3.25
N LEU A 71 9.10 3.75 -3.36
CA LEU A 71 8.35 3.99 -4.60
C LEU A 71 9.21 4.69 -5.67
N LEU A 72 10.08 5.63 -5.26
CA LEU A 72 11.03 6.30 -6.17
C LEU A 72 12.06 5.32 -6.75
N GLU A 73 12.47 4.31 -5.99
CA GLU A 73 13.44 3.31 -6.43
C GLU A 73 12.86 2.29 -7.44
N GLN A 74 11.54 2.22 -7.58
CA GLN A 74 10.91 1.27 -8.50
C GLN A 74 11.33 1.52 -9.97
N PRO A 75 11.57 0.46 -10.77
CA PRO A 75 12.08 0.60 -12.14
C PRO A 75 11.25 1.48 -13.09
N PRO A 76 9.89 1.44 -13.07
CA PRO A 76 9.11 2.28 -13.97
C PRO A 76 9.24 3.77 -13.61
N LYS A 77 9.42 4.61 -14.64
CA LYS A 77 9.54 6.06 -14.47
C LYS A 77 8.25 6.72 -14.03
N SER A 78 7.10 6.19 -14.43
CA SER A 78 5.80 6.73 -14.06
C SER A 78 4.80 5.60 -13.86
N PHE A 79 4.00 5.68 -12.81
CA PHE A 79 2.92 4.73 -12.53
C PHE A 79 1.87 5.34 -11.60
N ILE A 80 0.69 4.70 -11.56
CA ILE A 80 -0.27 4.84 -10.47
C ILE A 80 -0.44 3.46 -9.83
N LEU A 81 -0.41 3.41 -8.50
CA LEU A 81 -0.75 2.22 -7.72
C LEU A 81 -1.91 2.55 -6.77
N ASP A 82 -2.90 1.67 -6.71
CA ASP A 82 -3.97 1.67 -5.71
C ASP A 82 -3.70 0.48 -4.78
N GLY A 83 -3.58 0.73 -3.48
CA GLY A 83 -3.24 -0.30 -2.52
C GLY A 83 -3.45 0.13 -1.08
N GLU A 84 -3.08 -0.75 -0.16
CA GLU A 84 -3.22 -0.54 1.28
C GLU A 84 -1.84 -0.35 1.91
N ILE A 85 -1.65 0.76 2.64
CA ILE A 85 -0.49 0.92 3.52
C ILE A 85 -0.77 0.15 4.80
N VAL A 86 0.13 -0.75 5.15
CA VAL A 86 0.03 -1.63 6.32
C VAL A 86 1.25 -1.51 7.21
N ALA A 87 1.05 -1.58 8.53
CA ALA A 87 2.13 -1.82 9.48
C ALA A 87 2.26 -3.34 9.66
N LEU A 88 3.49 -3.83 9.58
CA LEU A 88 3.80 -5.24 9.81
C LEU A 88 4.56 -5.37 11.13
N ASP A 89 4.07 -6.22 12.02
CA ASP A 89 4.83 -6.71 13.17
C ASP A 89 5.46 -8.07 12.81
N SER A 90 6.54 -8.41 13.52
CA SER A 90 7.28 -9.68 13.50
C SER A 90 6.42 -10.95 13.55
N VAL A 91 5.17 -10.85 14.01
CA VAL A 91 4.23 -11.98 14.18
C VAL A 91 2.99 -11.90 13.25
N SER A 92 3.01 -11.03 12.23
CA SER A 92 2.05 -11.01 11.09
C SER A 92 0.65 -10.41 11.33
N PHE A 93 0.44 -9.59 12.36
CA PHE A 93 -0.85 -8.90 12.52
C PHE A 93 -0.75 -7.44 12.07
N VAL A 94 -1.63 -7.08 11.14
CA VAL A 94 -1.79 -5.70 10.69
C VAL A 94 -2.50 -4.93 11.81
N LEU A 95 -1.80 -4.00 12.44
CA LEU A 95 -2.36 -3.10 13.45
C LEU A 95 -2.50 -1.72 12.84
N VAL A 96 -3.75 -1.32 12.57
CA VAL A 96 -4.08 0.04 12.11
C VAL A 96 -3.55 1.08 13.10
N ASP A 97 -3.62 0.79 14.41
CA ASP A 97 -3.15 1.67 15.48
C ASP A 97 -1.65 2.01 15.36
N THR A 98 -0.83 1.08 14.87
CA THR A 98 0.61 1.28 14.67
C THR A 98 0.91 2.24 13.51
N LEU A 99 0.01 2.36 12.53
CA LEU A 99 0.18 3.32 11.45
C LEU A 99 -0.03 4.77 11.91
N GLU A 100 -0.91 5.00 12.90
CA GLU A 100 -1.08 6.33 13.50
C GLU A 100 0.18 6.75 14.26
N SER A 101 0.80 5.85 15.03
CA SER A 101 2.05 6.17 15.73
C SER A 101 3.20 6.41 14.74
N LEU A 102 3.33 5.59 13.70
CA LEU A 102 4.36 5.77 12.66
C LEU A 102 4.18 7.06 11.85
N SER A 103 2.93 7.47 11.61
CA SER A 103 2.60 8.77 11.02
C SER A 103 3.07 9.94 11.87
N LEU A 104 3.05 9.80 13.20
CA LEU A 104 3.41 10.86 14.14
C LEU A 104 4.91 10.89 14.41
N GLU A 105 5.60 9.75 14.33
CA GLU A 105 7.00 9.64 14.75
C GLU A 105 8.04 10.05 13.69
N ASN A 106 7.70 10.09 12.39
CA ASN A 106 8.52 10.61 11.27
C ASN A 106 10.04 10.24 11.24
N THR A 107 10.50 9.30 12.06
CA THR A 107 11.92 9.03 12.27
C THR A 107 12.12 7.62 12.80
N ARG A 108 12.32 6.66 11.89
CA ARG A 108 13.36 5.62 11.97
C ARG A 108 13.22 4.66 10.80
N GLU A 109 14.37 4.22 10.30
CA GLU A 109 14.59 3.44 9.08
C GLU A 109 14.08 1.99 9.14
N GLU A 110 13.15 1.64 10.03
CA GLU A 110 12.68 0.27 10.22
C GLU A 110 11.39 0.00 9.44
N ILE A 111 11.44 0.20 8.12
CA ILE A 111 10.54 -0.53 7.22
C ILE A 111 11.45 -1.35 6.31
N CYS A 112 11.51 -2.65 6.58
CA CYS A 112 12.38 -3.66 5.96
C CYS A 112 13.86 -3.66 6.38
N SER A 113 14.14 -4.15 7.59
CA SER A 113 15.35 -4.93 7.87
C SER A 113 15.04 -6.02 8.90
N ALA A 114 13.97 -6.79 8.67
CA ALA A 114 13.85 -8.10 9.29
C ALA A 114 14.81 -9.01 8.52
N GLU A 115 16.02 -9.18 9.04
CA GLU A 115 16.93 -10.24 8.62
C GLU A 115 16.12 -11.54 8.53
N LEU A 116 16.17 -12.18 7.36
CA LEU A 116 15.76 -13.56 7.17
C LEU A 116 16.71 -14.44 7.99
N GLY A 117 16.45 -14.51 9.30
CA GLY A 117 16.97 -15.51 10.21
C GLY A 117 16.36 -16.85 9.82
N MET A 118 16.94 -17.47 8.81
CA MET A 118 16.66 -18.84 8.40
C MET A 118 17.13 -19.76 9.52
N ALA A 119 16.23 -20.14 10.41
CA ALA A 119 16.48 -21.21 11.37
C ALA A 119 16.75 -22.52 10.58
N PRO A 120 17.84 -23.25 10.86
CA PRO A 120 18.14 -24.47 10.14
C PRO A 120 17.06 -25.52 10.40
N ALA A 121 16.59 -26.13 9.31
CA ALA A 121 15.69 -27.27 9.36
C ALA A 121 16.34 -28.39 10.19
N ALA A 122 15.61 -28.85 11.20
CA ALA A 122 15.98 -30.01 12.01
C ALA A 122 16.21 -31.23 11.11
N ALA A 123 17.33 -31.92 11.36
CA ALA A 123 17.62 -33.27 10.89
C ALA A 123 17.56 -34.22 12.09
#